data_AF-A0A538MGK4-F1
#
_entry.id   AF-A0A538MGK4-F1
#
_cell.length_a   1.000
_cell.length_b   1.000
_cell.length_c   1.000
_cell.angle_alpha   90.00
_cell.angle_beta   90.00
_cell.angle_gamma   90.00
#
_symmetry.space_group_name_H-M   'P 1'
#
loop_
_entity.id
_entity.type
_entity.pdbx_description
1 polymer ?
#
loop_
_entity_poly.entity_id
_entity_poly.type
_entity_poly.pdbx_seq_one_letter_code
_entity_poly.pdbx_strand_id
1 'polypeptide(L)'
;MKIAARFSCVAVLTALVLGAPAALAARLTHADRVAINATLDTFVNHAVKRQDPGASYFVVTPDLRNGMSLKSWSSGSIPAYPYPARGTKFHDWTFSYRDGNELGIGLLLMPRRGSKLGPYQFSVILIRHGRRWLVDQFQPVATFTPTNAKRAKVTAVSDFGPAGQPAEGDVGPTHVSSKYAFVPFALLGVFVVGLAAFALVTTVRNRRLIGSERGKLPAFPERFRRQR
;
A
#
# COMPACT_ATOMS: atom_id res chain seq x y z
N MET A 1 -37.92 -10.10 47.13
CA MET A 1 -37.48 -10.90 45.98
C MET A 1 -36.80 -9.98 44.98
N LYS A 2 -35.48 -10.16 44.80
CA LYS A 2 -34.55 -9.66 43.76
C LYS A 2 -34.93 -8.37 42.99
N ILE A 3 -34.32 -7.24 43.37
CA ILE A 3 -34.02 -6.15 42.43
C ILE A 3 -32.73 -6.57 41.70
N ALA A 4 -32.84 -6.86 40.41
CA ALA A 4 -31.69 -7.07 39.54
C ALA A 4 -31.90 -6.29 38.26
N ALA A 5 -31.44 -5.03 38.27
CA ALA A 5 -31.06 -4.33 37.08
C ALA A 5 -30.00 -5.15 36.34
N ARG A 6 -30.27 -5.53 35.09
CA ARG A 6 -29.26 -6.08 34.18
C ARG A 6 -29.23 -5.24 32.92
N PHE A 7 -28.38 -4.23 33.03
CA PHE A 7 -27.47 -3.68 32.03
C PHE A 7 -27.81 -3.96 30.57
N SER A 8 -28.14 -2.86 29.90
CA SER A 8 -28.24 -2.65 28.46
C SER A 8 -27.30 -3.50 27.63
N CYS A 9 -27.86 -4.20 26.65
CA CYS A 9 -27.19 -4.53 25.40
C CYS A 9 -26.67 -3.24 24.76
N VAL A 10 -25.39 -2.92 24.97
CA VAL A 10 -24.69 -2.01 24.07
C VAL A 10 -24.44 -2.80 22.79
N ALA A 11 -25.28 -2.56 21.80
CA ALA A 11 -25.09 -3.01 20.44
C ALA A 11 -23.76 -2.46 19.93
N VAL A 12 -22.78 -3.33 19.72
CA VAL A 12 -21.57 -3.02 18.98
C VAL A 12 -21.95 -2.98 17.50
N LEU A 13 -22.54 -1.86 17.08
CA LEU A 13 -22.63 -1.45 15.69
C LEU A 13 -21.28 -0.84 15.32
N THR A 14 -20.30 -1.71 15.06
CA THR A 14 -19.07 -1.26 14.39
C THR A 14 -19.46 -0.95 12.95
N ALA A 15 -19.60 0.34 12.67
CA ALA A 15 -19.82 0.86 11.33
C ALA A 15 -18.71 0.35 10.40
N LEU A 16 -19.08 -0.55 9.50
CA LEU A 16 -18.26 -1.01 8.39
C LEU A 16 -18.38 0.05 7.29
N VAL A 17 -17.80 1.22 7.55
CA VAL A 17 -17.68 2.31 6.59
C VAL A 17 -16.19 2.51 6.36
N LEU A 18 -15.81 2.68 5.09
CA LEU A 18 -14.45 2.86 4.55
C LEU A 18 -13.75 1.57 4.11
N GLY A 19 -14.37 0.91 3.14
CA GLY A 19 -13.75 -0.18 2.38
C GLY A 19 -14.19 -0.22 0.91
N ALA A 20 -14.52 0.92 0.31
CA ALA A 20 -14.66 1.02 -1.14
C ALA A 20 -13.73 2.11 -1.66
N PRO A 21 -12.48 1.75 -2.03
CA PRO A 21 -11.83 2.45 -3.11
C PRO A 21 -11.09 1.48 -4.06
N ALA A 22 -10.75 1.93 -5.26
CA ALA A 22 -9.90 1.27 -6.27
C ALA A 22 -10.50 0.16 -7.17
N ALA A 23 -11.45 -0.68 -6.73
CA ALA A 23 -11.87 -1.83 -7.55
C ALA A 23 -12.64 -1.47 -8.85
N LEU A 24 -13.30 -0.29 -8.90
CA LEU A 24 -14.05 0.15 -10.09
C LEU A 24 -13.22 0.97 -11.09
N ALA A 25 -12.20 1.70 -10.64
CA ALA A 25 -11.36 2.55 -11.50
C ALA A 25 -10.33 1.76 -12.34
N ALA A 26 -10.11 0.48 -12.00
CA ALA A 26 -8.98 -0.33 -12.47
C ALA A 26 -9.31 -1.34 -13.59
N ARG A 27 -10.48 -1.29 -14.25
CA ARG A 27 -10.82 -2.32 -15.25
C ARG A 27 -10.10 -2.10 -16.58
N LEU A 28 -8.79 -2.37 -16.59
CA LEU A 28 -8.05 -2.70 -17.79
C LEU A 28 -8.45 -4.11 -18.23
N THR A 29 -8.83 -4.25 -19.49
CA THR A 29 -9.11 -5.57 -20.05
C THR A 29 -7.81 -6.35 -20.27
N HIS A 30 -7.90 -7.66 -20.48
CA HIS A 30 -6.74 -8.44 -20.88
C HIS A 30 -6.13 -7.92 -22.21
N ALA A 31 -6.98 -7.52 -23.15
CA ALA A 31 -6.55 -6.92 -24.41
C ALA A 31 -5.79 -5.61 -24.20
N ASP A 32 -6.23 -4.76 -23.25
CA ASP A 32 -5.50 -3.54 -22.90
C ASP A 32 -4.11 -3.87 -22.34
N ARG A 33 -4.01 -4.84 -21.41
CA ARG A 33 -2.72 -5.25 -20.85
C ARG A 33 -1.76 -5.75 -21.94
N VAL A 34 -2.23 -6.57 -22.87
CA VAL A 34 -1.42 -7.06 -23.99
C VAL A 34 -0.94 -5.91 -24.88
N ALA A 35 -1.83 -4.98 -25.22
CA ALA A 35 -1.49 -3.81 -26.03
C ALA A 35 -0.47 -2.89 -25.33
N ILE A 36 -0.66 -2.62 -24.04
CA ILE A 36 0.27 -1.83 -23.22
C ILE A 36 1.63 -2.52 -23.17
N ASN A 37 1.68 -3.82 -22.90
CA ASN A 37 2.92 -4.59 -22.85
C ASN A 37 3.69 -4.52 -24.18
N ALA A 38 3.02 -4.66 -25.32
CA ALA A 38 3.64 -4.54 -26.64
C ALA A 38 4.19 -3.13 -26.90
N THR A 39 3.45 -2.09 -26.50
CA THR A 39 3.88 -0.69 -26.56
C THR A 39 5.13 -0.46 -25.69
N LEU A 40 5.14 -0.93 -24.44
CA LEU A 40 6.27 -0.78 -23.52
C LEU A 40 7.50 -1.54 -24.00
N ASP A 41 7.34 -2.76 -24.50
CA ASP A 41 8.44 -3.55 -25.08
C ASP A 41 9.09 -2.81 -26.24
N THR A 42 8.29 -2.25 -27.15
CA THR A 42 8.81 -1.48 -28.28
C THR A 42 9.49 -0.21 -27.77
N PHE A 43 8.79 0.59 -26.96
CA PHE A 43 9.29 1.89 -26.50
C PHE A 43 10.57 1.77 -25.67
N VAL A 44 10.63 0.86 -24.71
CA VAL A 44 11.81 0.73 -23.84
C VAL A 44 13.00 0.17 -24.60
N ASN A 45 12.81 -0.84 -25.46
CA ASN A 45 13.93 -1.38 -26.25
C ASN A 45 14.49 -0.38 -27.25
N HIS A 46 13.62 0.38 -27.93
CA HIS A 46 14.02 1.21 -29.06
C HIS A 46 14.31 2.67 -28.68
N ALA A 47 13.40 3.30 -27.93
CA ALA A 47 13.53 4.69 -27.51
C ALA A 47 14.43 4.82 -26.27
N VAL A 48 14.11 4.12 -25.18
CA VAL A 48 14.76 4.33 -23.88
C VAL A 48 16.21 3.84 -23.89
N LYS A 49 16.47 2.66 -24.46
CA LYS A 49 17.85 2.13 -24.61
C LYS A 49 18.63 2.72 -25.77
N ARG A 50 18.00 3.53 -26.62
CA ARG A 50 18.59 4.12 -27.84
C ARG A 50 19.15 3.09 -28.83
N GLN A 51 18.50 1.93 -28.97
CA GLN A 51 18.98 0.87 -29.87
C GLN A 51 18.61 1.12 -31.32
N ASP A 52 17.34 1.39 -31.58
CA ASP A 52 16.81 1.82 -32.88
C ASP A 52 15.61 2.73 -32.62
N PRO A 53 15.85 4.03 -32.34
CA PRO A 53 14.78 4.96 -31.98
C PRO A 53 13.65 5.03 -33.01
N GLY A 54 13.94 4.84 -34.30
CA GLY A 54 12.93 4.90 -35.37
C GLY A 54 11.79 3.92 -35.17
N ALA A 55 12.08 2.71 -34.69
CA ALA A 55 11.07 1.69 -34.41
C ALA A 55 10.10 2.09 -33.27
N SER A 56 10.48 3.03 -32.39
CA SER A 56 9.58 3.51 -31.33
C SER A 56 8.63 4.63 -31.79
N TYR A 57 8.82 5.19 -32.97
CA TYR A 57 8.10 6.39 -33.41
C TYR A 57 6.57 6.19 -33.40
N PHE A 58 6.11 5.01 -33.80
CA PHE A 58 4.67 4.73 -33.92
C PHE A 58 4.01 4.26 -32.61
N VAL A 59 4.77 4.07 -31.53
CA VAL A 59 4.24 3.68 -30.21
C VAL A 59 4.19 4.85 -29.21
N VAL A 60 4.51 6.06 -29.67
CA VAL A 60 4.38 7.30 -28.92
C VAL A 60 3.30 8.21 -29.51
N THR A 61 2.74 9.11 -28.70
CA THR A 61 1.78 10.13 -29.13
C THR A 61 2.45 11.21 -29.98
N PRO A 62 1.68 11.99 -30.77
CA PRO A 62 2.19 13.20 -31.43
C PRO A 62 2.80 14.21 -30.45
N ASP A 63 2.24 14.31 -29.24
CA ASP A 63 2.70 15.25 -28.21
C ASP A 63 4.10 14.87 -27.72
N LEU A 64 4.35 13.58 -27.42
CA LEU A 64 5.69 13.11 -27.11
C LEU A 64 6.67 13.26 -28.27
N ARG A 65 6.20 13.22 -29.52
CA ARG A 65 7.07 13.49 -30.69
C ARG A 65 7.48 14.94 -30.76
N ASN A 66 6.72 15.85 -30.15
CA ASN A 66 7.00 17.28 -30.14
C ASN A 66 7.33 17.83 -31.55
N GLY A 67 6.52 17.45 -32.54
CA GLY A 67 6.69 17.84 -33.95
C GLY A 67 7.86 17.19 -34.70
N MET A 68 8.64 16.30 -34.08
CA MET A 68 9.74 15.61 -34.75
C MET A 68 9.23 14.68 -35.86
N SER A 69 9.88 14.75 -37.03
CA SER A 69 9.67 13.76 -38.10
C SER A 69 10.28 12.40 -37.74
N LEU A 70 9.85 11.33 -38.41
CA LEU A 70 10.44 9.99 -38.25
C LEU A 70 11.96 10.03 -38.48
N LYS A 71 12.43 10.73 -39.51
CA LYS A 71 13.87 10.86 -39.80
C LYS A 71 14.63 11.53 -38.64
N SER A 72 14.07 12.60 -38.07
CA SER A 72 14.67 13.28 -36.92
C SER A 72 14.65 12.39 -35.68
N TRP A 73 13.54 11.70 -35.43
CA TRP A 73 13.39 10.78 -34.31
C TRP A 73 14.38 9.61 -34.38
N SER A 74 14.57 9.03 -35.57
CA SER A 74 15.52 7.95 -35.81
C SER A 74 16.97 8.33 -35.56
N SER A 75 17.32 9.63 -35.57
CA SER A 75 18.67 10.10 -35.18
C SER A 75 19.00 9.83 -33.71
N GLY A 76 17.98 9.58 -32.88
CA GLY A 76 18.14 9.27 -31.47
C GLY A 76 18.23 10.47 -30.55
N SER A 77 18.02 11.70 -31.03
CA SER A 77 17.83 12.88 -30.18
C SER A 77 16.36 13.08 -29.85
N ILE A 78 15.77 12.16 -29.06
CA ILE A 78 14.32 12.13 -28.77
C ILE A 78 14.01 12.54 -27.31
N PRO A 79 12.83 13.09 -27.00
CA PRO A 79 12.47 13.58 -25.65
C PRO A 79 12.07 12.46 -24.68
N ALA A 80 12.72 11.29 -24.75
CA ALA A 80 12.57 10.21 -23.79
C ALA A 80 13.84 10.08 -22.94
N TYR A 81 13.73 9.94 -21.62
CA TYR A 81 14.90 9.80 -20.75
C TYR A 81 15.71 8.54 -21.13
N PRO A 82 17.00 8.65 -21.53
CA PRO A 82 17.79 7.49 -21.91
C PRO A 82 18.14 6.65 -20.68
N TYR A 83 17.93 5.33 -20.75
CA TYR A 83 18.26 4.44 -19.65
C TYR A 83 18.67 3.04 -20.17
N PRO A 84 19.79 2.46 -19.69
CA PRO A 84 20.29 1.18 -20.17
C PRO A 84 19.55 0.01 -19.50
N ALA A 85 18.26 -0.13 -19.80
CA ALA A 85 17.40 -1.15 -19.21
C ALA A 85 17.87 -2.58 -19.55
N ARG A 86 17.76 -3.49 -18.58
CA ARG A 86 18.01 -4.92 -18.72
C ARG A 86 16.75 -5.66 -19.17
N GLY A 87 16.93 -6.72 -19.96
CA GLY A 87 15.83 -7.56 -20.45
C GLY A 87 15.18 -6.98 -21.72
N THR A 88 14.16 -7.64 -22.24
CA THR A 88 13.44 -7.21 -23.46
C THR A 88 11.93 -7.11 -23.27
N LYS A 89 11.40 -7.63 -22.16
CA LYS A 89 9.99 -7.61 -21.79
C LYS A 89 9.80 -6.75 -20.56
N PHE A 90 8.86 -5.81 -20.58
CA PHE A 90 8.63 -4.82 -19.52
C PHE A 90 7.17 -4.84 -19.07
N HIS A 91 6.73 -5.98 -18.55
CA HIS A 91 5.32 -6.26 -18.27
C HIS A 91 4.95 -6.08 -16.80
N ASP A 92 5.95 -5.96 -15.91
CA ASP A 92 5.80 -5.82 -14.47
C ASP A 92 5.62 -4.34 -14.06
N TRP A 93 4.59 -3.70 -14.58
CA TRP A 93 4.20 -2.33 -14.24
C TRP A 93 3.09 -2.31 -13.17
N THR A 94 3.07 -1.24 -12.38
CA THR A 94 2.05 -0.99 -11.38
C THR A 94 1.03 0.02 -11.90
N PHE A 95 -0.25 -0.22 -11.64
CA PHE A 95 -1.30 0.74 -11.95
C PHE A 95 -1.19 1.94 -11.00
N SER A 96 -1.26 3.16 -11.54
CA SER A 96 -1.31 4.39 -10.75
C SER A 96 -2.71 4.99 -10.77
N TYR A 97 -3.19 5.40 -11.96
CA TYR A 97 -4.53 5.96 -12.14
C TYR A 97 -5.01 5.74 -13.56
N ARG A 98 -6.31 5.95 -13.77
CA ARG A 98 -6.91 6.04 -15.10
C ARG A 98 -7.92 7.18 -15.10
N ASP A 99 -7.81 8.06 -16.08
CA ASP A 99 -8.80 9.10 -16.34
C ASP A 99 -9.20 9.06 -17.82
N GLY A 100 -10.42 8.59 -18.09
CA GLY A 100 -10.91 8.36 -19.45
C GLY A 100 -9.98 7.46 -20.30
N ASN A 101 -9.34 8.10 -21.28
CA ASN A 101 -8.40 7.49 -22.23
C ASN A 101 -6.93 7.56 -21.78
N GLU A 102 -6.66 8.22 -20.66
CA GLU A 102 -5.33 8.32 -20.07
C GLU A 102 -5.12 7.24 -19.01
N LEU A 103 -3.92 6.66 -19.00
CA LEU A 103 -3.50 5.66 -18.03
C LEU A 103 -2.11 6.02 -17.50
N GLY A 104 -2.02 6.28 -16.20
CA GLY A 104 -0.76 6.40 -15.49
C GLY A 104 -0.30 5.04 -14.94
N ILE A 105 0.94 4.67 -15.20
CA ILE A 105 1.58 3.48 -14.64
C ILE A 105 2.97 3.78 -14.07
N GLY A 106 3.38 3.00 -13.06
CA GLY A 106 4.74 2.95 -12.58
C GLY A 106 5.51 1.81 -13.25
N LEU A 107 6.69 2.10 -13.79
CA LEU A 107 7.57 1.09 -14.42
C LEU A 107 8.96 1.10 -13.77
N LEU A 108 9.31 0.02 -13.08
CA LEU A 108 10.63 -0.16 -12.49
C LEU A 108 11.58 -0.80 -13.49
N LEU A 109 12.65 -0.10 -13.87
CA LEU A 109 13.65 -0.60 -14.81
C LEU A 109 14.98 -0.91 -14.11
N MET A 110 15.43 -2.14 -14.26
CA MET A 110 16.76 -2.57 -13.81
C MET A 110 17.80 -2.20 -14.86
N PRO A 111 18.99 -1.72 -14.47
CA PRO A 111 20.03 -1.40 -15.42
C PRO A 111 20.73 -2.69 -15.90
N ARG A 112 21.34 -2.63 -17.10
CA ARG A 112 22.19 -3.72 -17.62
C ARG A 112 23.35 -4.02 -16.65
N ARG A 113 23.82 -5.27 -16.66
CA ARG A 113 25.00 -5.67 -15.87
C ARG A 113 26.19 -4.77 -16.21
N GLY A 114 26.94 -4.34 -15.19
CA GLY A 114 28.08 -3.45 -15.34
C GLY A 114 27.75 -1.95 -15.48
N SER A 115 26.46 -1.57 -15.48
CA SER A 115 26.09 -0.15 -15.39
C SER A 115 26.47 0.45 -14.04
N LYS A 116 26.88 1.72 -14.03
CA LYS A 116 27.08 2.52 -12.81
C LYS A 116 25.76 3.08 -12.25
N LEU A 117 24.67 2.98 -13.00
CA LEU A 117 23.33 3.38 -12.57
C LEU A 117 22.72 2.29 -11.70
N GLY A 118 21.91 2.67 -10.72
CA GLY A 118 21.01 1.74 -10.04
C GLY A 118 19.63 1.69 -10.68
N PRO A 119 18.68 0.93 -10.11
CA PRO A 119 17.31 0.83 -10.60
C PRO A 119 16.62 2.19 -10.63
N TYR A 120 15.80 2.46 -11.64
CA TYR A 120 15.01 3.69 -11.75
C TYR A 120 13.54 3.31 -11.83
N GLN A 121 12.69 4.00 -11.08
CA GLN A 121 11.25 3.96 -11.23
C GLN A 121 10.82 5.11 -12.13
N PHE A 122 10.12 4.78 -13.21
CA PHE A 122 9.57 5.72 -14.16
C PHE A 122 8.07 5.87 -13.97
N SER A 123 7.57 7.10 -14.08
CA SER A 123 6.16 7.34 -14.34
C SER A 123 5.96 7.37 -15.86
N VAL A 124 5.00 6.58 -16.32
CA VAL A 124 4.65 6.48 -17.74
C VAL A 124 3.18 6.82 -17.88
N ILE A 125 2.89 7.81 -18.71
CA ILE A 125 1.52 8.15 -19.10
C ILE A 125 1.27 7.54 -20.47
N LEU A 126 0.19 6.80 -20.60
CA LEU A 126 -0.27 6.25 -21.87
C LEU A 126 -1.62 6.84 -22.24
N ILE A 127 -1.75 7.26 -23.50
CA ILE A 127 -3.01 7.72 -24.06
C ILE A 127 -3.55 6.67 -25.03
N ARG A 128 -4.84 6.36 -24.87
CA ARG A 128 -5.56 5.45 -25.76
C ARG A 128 -5.99 6.18 -27.03
N HIS A 129 -5.45 5.75 -28.16
CA HIS A 129 -5.86 6.21 -29.49
C HIS A 129 -6.50 5.04 -30.27
N GLY A 130 -7.83 4.97 -30.22
CA GLY A 130 -8.60 3.86 -30.78
C GLY A 130 -8.32 2.54 -30.04
N ARG A 131 -7.71 1.56 -30.73
CA ARG A 131 -7.34 0.25 -30.16
C ARG A 131 -5.90 0.18 -29.64
N ARG A 132 -5.15 1.28 -29.70
CA ARG A 132 -3.73 1.34 -29.38
C ARG A 132 -3.51 2.18 -28.12
N TRP A 133 -2.56 1.75 -27.30
CA TRP A 133 -2.03 2.54 -26.20
C TRP A 133 -0.69 3.11 -26.65
N LEU A 134 -0.53 4.42 -26.56
CA LEU A 134 0.66 5.14 -26.98
C LEU A 134 1.30 5.82 -25.78
N VAL A 135 2.62 5.83 -25.70
CA VAL A 135 3.34 6.55 -24.65
C VAL A 135 3.26 8.04 -24.91
N ASP A 136 2.79 8.78 -23.93
CA ASP A 136 2.68 10.23 -23.98
C ASP A 136 3.74 10.92 -23.11
N GLN A 137 4.04 10.34 -21.95
CA GLN A 137 5.07 10.85 -21.06
C GLN A 137 5.91 9.70 -20.50
N PHE A 138 7.22 9.93 -20.36
CA PHE A 138 8.15 8.99 -19.74
C PHE A 138 9.23 9.75 -18.97
N GLN A 139 9.16 9.72 -17.65
CA GLN A 139 10.10 10.44 -16.78
C GLN A 139 10.46 9.65 -15.52
N PRO A 140 11.71 9.74 -15.03
CA PRO A 140 12.09 9.12 -13.78
C PRO A 140 11.43 9.85 -12.59
N VAL A 141 10.86 9.09 -11.66
CA VAL A 141 10.26 9.62 -10.43
C VAL A 141 10.99 9.18 -9.16
N ALA A 142 11.74 8.08 -9.23
CA ALA A 142 12.66 7.68 -8.19
C ALA A 142 13.90 6.99 -8.77
N THR A 143 15.04 7.25 -8.16
CA THR A 143 16.32 6.62 -8.48
C THR A 143 16.83 5.88 -7.25
N PHE A 144 17.33 4.67 -7.46
CA PHE A 144 17.86 3.82 -6.41
C PHE A 144 19.37 3.72 -6.60
N THR A 145 20.12 3.67 -5.51
CA THR A 145 21.56 3.38 -5.59
C THR A 145 21.83 2.03 -6.24
N PRO A 146 22.96 1.87 -6.95
CA PRO A 146 23.39 0.57 -7.48
C PRO A 146 23.33 -0.52 -6.42
N THR A 147 22.95 -1.74 -6.81
CA THR A 147 22.78 -2.86 -5.87
C THR A 147 24.07 -3.30 -5.18
N ASN A 148 25.23 -2.86 -5.67
CA ASN A 148 26.55 -3.08 -5.06
C ASN A 148 27.05 -1.91 -4.21
N ALA A 149 26.23 -0.87 -3.98
CA ALA A 149 26.61 0.27 -3.16
C ALA A 149 26.65 -0.12 -1.67
N LYS A 150 27.64 0.42 -0.92
CA LYS A 150 27.79 0.17 0.52
C LYS A 150 26.62 0.69 1.37
N ARG A 151 25.83 1.62 0.84
CA ARG A 151 24.66 2.21 1.50
C ARG A 151 23.53 2.33 0.49
N ALA A 152 22.39 1.73 0.80
CA ALA A 152 21.17 1.91 0.02
C ALA A 152 20.64 3.34 0.23
N LYS A 153 20.44 4.09 -0.86
CA LYS A 153 19.73 5.37 -0.85
C LYS A 153 18.71 5.36 -1.97
N VAL A 154 17.50 5.77 -1.63
CA VAL A 154 16.43 6.08 -2.60
C VAL A 154 16.39 7.60 -2.72
N THR A 155 16.24 8.12 -3.93
CA THR A 155 16.06 9.55 -4.17
C THR A 155 14.87 9.72 -5.10
N ALA A 156 13.78 10.26 -4.59
CA ALA A 156 12.53 10.51 -5.29
C ALA A 156 12.26 12.02 -5.45
N VAL A 157 11.32 12.38 -6.32
CA VAL A 157 10.91 13.78 -6.52
C VAL A 157 10.48 14.44 -5.19
N SER A 158 9.82 13.68 -4.31
CA SER A 158 9.42 14.13 -2.97
C SER A 158 10.59 14.51 -2.06
N ASP A 159 11.81 14.00 -2.31
CA ASP A 159 13.00 14.34 -1.50
C ASP A 159 13.56 15.73 -1.81
N PHE A 160 13.12 16.35 -2.92
CA PHE A 160 13.52 17.71 -3.30
C PHE A 160 12.53 18.79 -2.84
N GLY A 161 11.41 18.40 -2.22
CA GLY A 161 10.47 19.33 -1.61
C GLY A 161 11.03 19.95 -0.32
N PRO A 162 10.53 21.12 0.11
CA PRO A 162 10.84 21.65 1.42
C PRO A 162 10.45 20.61 2.48
N ALA A 163 11.37 20.34 3.41
CA ALA A 163 11.21 19.28 4.40
C ALA A 163 9.84 19.37 5.10
N GLY A 164 8.97 18.38 4.83
CA GLY A 164 7.65 18.29 5.45
C GLY A 164 6.43 18.57 4.55
N GLN A 165 6.60 18.87 3.25
CA GLN A 165 5.46 18.95 2.32
C GLN A 165 5.31 17.65 1.50
N PRO A 166 4.14 16.99 1.54
CA PRO A 166 3.86 15.83 0.70
C PRO A 166 3.84 16.22 -0.78
N ALA A 167 4.28 15.32 -1.66
CA ALA A 167 4.22 15.56 -3.10
C ALA A 167 2.76 15.60 -3.57
N GLU A 168 2.46 16.38 -4.61
CA GLU A 168 1.12 16.48 -5.17
C GLU A 168 0.65 15.10 -5.68
N GLY A 169 -0.35 14.53 -5.00
CA GLY A 169 -0.82 13.15 -5.20
C GLY A 169 -0.59 12.19 -4.02
N ASP A 170 0.14 12.59 -2.97
CA ASP A 170 0.28 11.81 -1.74
C ASP A 170 -1.05 11.81 -0.97
N VAL A 171 -1.80 10.72 -1.08
CA VAL A 171 -2.98 10.44 -0.25
C VAL A 171 -2.52 9.89 1.10
N GLY A 172 -2.02 10.79 1.96
CA GLY A 172 -1.86 10.54 3.40
C GLY A 172 -0.44 10.67 3.96
N PRO A 173 -0.29 10.61 5.30
CA PRO A 173 1.00 10.76 5.96
C PRO A 173 1.95 9.62 5.55
N THR A 174 3.10 9.99 4.97
CA THR A 174 4.17 9.08 4.50
C THR A 174 4.83 8.27 5.62
N HIS A 175 4.54 8.61 6.87
CA HIS A 175 4.96 7.88 8.05
C HIS A 175 3.86 7.94 9.11
N VAL A 176 3.49 6.79 9.65
CA VAL A 176 2.62 6.73 10.82
C VAL A 176 3.45 7.14 12.03
N SER A 177 2.97 8.12 12.80
CA SER A 177 3.65 8.60 14.00
C SER A 177 4.03 7.40 14.89
N SER A 178 5.29 7.36 15.35
CA SER A 178 5.81 6.28 16.20
C SER A 178 4.94 6.05 17.46
N LYS A 179 4.14 7.06 17.87
CA LYS A 179 3.13 6.97 18.93
C LYS A 179 2.08 5.86 18.67
N TYR A 180 1.73 5.57 17.43
CA TYR A 180 0.77 4.51 17.09
C TYR A 180 1.32 3.10 17.32
N ALA A 181 2.64 2.93 17.43
CA ALA A 181 3.24 1.64 17.80
C ALA A 181 2.80 1.19 19.20
N PHE A 182 2.43 2.14 20.09
CA PHE A 182 1.98 1.84 21.45
C PHE A 182 0.51 1.44 21.56
N VAL A 183 -0.32 1.71 20.54
CA VAL A 183 -1.76 1.41 20.57
C VAL A 183 -2.06 -0.06 20.86
N PRO A 184 -1.45 -1.07 20.19
CA PRO A 184 -1.73 -2.48 20.52
C PRO A 184 -1.31 -2.82 21.95
N PHE A 185 -0.22 -2.25 22.46
CA PHE A 185 0.25 -2.48 23.83
C PHE A 185 -0.65 -1.82 24.88
N ALA A 186 -1.17 -0.63 24.59
CA ALA A 186 -2.12 0.06 25.46
C ALA A 186 -3.44 -0.70 25.57
N LEU A 187 -3.95 -1.23 24.43
CA LEU A 187 -5.15 -2.07 24.43
C LEU A 187 -4.93 -3.37 25.22
N LEU A 188 -3.78 -4.02 25.04
CA LEU A 188 -3.40 -5.20 25.83
C LEU A 188 -3.31 -4.87 27.33
N GLY A 189 -2.71 -3.73 27.69
CA GLY A 189 -2.59 -3.27 29.07
C GLY A 189 -3.95 -3.03 29.73
N VAL A 190 -4.85 -2.32 29.04
CA VAL A 190 -6.23 -2.09 29.53
C VAL A 190 -6.97 -3.41 29.70
N PHE A 191 -6.80 -4.37 28.79
CA PHE A 191 -7.41 -5.69 28.90
C PHE A 191 -6.93 -6.46 30.15
N VAL A 192 -5.61 -6.49 30.39
CA VAL A 192 -5.03 -7.17 31.57
C VAL A 192 -5.48 -6.51 32.87
N VAL A 193 -5.45 -5.18 32.94
CA VAL A 193 -5.92 -4.43 34.12
C VAL A 193 -7.40 -4.66 34.37
N GLY A 194 -8.22 -4.71 33.31
CA GLY A 194 -9.64 -5.03 33.40
C GLY A 194 -9.90 -6.41 33.99
N LEU A 195 -9.15 -7.44 33.56
CA LEU A 195 -9.24 -8.79 34.13
C LEU A 195 -8.81 -8.83 35.60
N ALA A 196 -7.72 -8.14 35.96
CA ALA A 196 -7.24 -8.08 37.33
C ALA A 196 -8.25 -7.37 38.26
N ALA A 197 -8.81 -6.24 37.82
CA ALA A 197 -9.84 -5.52 38.56
C ALA A 197 -11.11 -6.37 38.73
N PHE A 198 -11.53 -7.08 37.68
CA PHE A 198 -12.67 -7.99 37.74
C PHE A 198 -12.45 -9.14 38.73
N ALA A 199 -11.27 -9.76 38.72
CA ALA A 199 -10.88 -10.80 39.68
C ALA A 199 -10.87 -10.26 41.13
N LEU A 200 -10.37 -9.05 41.34
CA LEU A 200 -10.34 -8.41 42.66
C LEU A 200 -11.77 -8.14 43.18
N VAL A 201 -12.61 -7.52 42.36
CA VAL A 201 -14.00 -7.17 42.72
C VAL A 201 -14.82 -8.43 43.03
N THR A 202 -14.69 -9.48 42.21
CA THR A 202 -15.38 -10.76 42.45
C THR A 202 -14.91 -11.41 43.75
N THR A 203 -13.61 -11.40 44.04
CA THR A 203 -13.06 -11.97 45.29
C THR A 203 -13.54 -11.21 46.53
N VAL A 204 -13.54 -9.88 46.49
CA VAL A 204 -14.02 -9.03 47.59
C VAL A 204 -15.53 -9.21 47.80
N ARG A 205 -16.33 -9.25 46.73
CA ARG A 205 -17.77 -9.56 46.83
C ARG A 205 -18.01 -10.95 47.42
N ASN A 206 -17.27 -11.96 46.98
CA ASN A 206 -17.47 -13.33 47.44
C ASN A 206 -17.08 -13.49 48.93
N ARG A 207 -16.02 -12.81 49.38
CA ARG A 207 -15.65 -12.75 50.81
C ARG A 207 -16.70 -12.05 51.67
N ARG A 208 -17.34 -11.00 51.17
CA ARG A 208 -18.45 -10.32 51.85
C ARG A 208 -19.70 -11.20 51.99
N LEU A 209 -19.96 -12.09 51.02
CA LEU A 209 -21.07 -13.05 51.08
C LEU A 209 -20.77 -14.19 52.07
N ILE A 210 -19.54 -14.70 52.11
CA ILE A 210 -19.13 -15.78 53.04
C ILE A 210 -19.12 -15.28 54.50
N GLY A 211 -18.84 -13.99 54.74
CA GLY A 211 -18.96 -13.38 56.07
C GLY A 211 -20.39 -13.34 56.62
N SER A 212 -21.41 -13.29 55.74
CA SER A 212 -22.83 -13.30 56.12
C SER A 212 -23.39 -14.72 56.35
N GLU A 213 -22.75 -15.76 55.83
CA GLU A 213 -23.20 -17.16 55.91
C GLU A 213 -22.61 -17.91 57.13
N ARG A 214 -21.57 -17.39 57.78
CA ARG A 214 -20.99 -17.99 59.01
C ARG A 214 -21.95 -18.05 60.20
N GLY A 215 -23.10 -17.36 60.15
CA GLY A 215 -24.16 -17.43 61.16
C GLY A 215 -25.28 -18.44 60.87
N LYS A 216 -25.25 -19.17 59.75
CA LYS A 216 -26.30 -20.12 59.37
C LYS A 216 -25.72 -21.43 58.85
N LEU A 217 -24.91 -22.10 59.67
CA LEU A 217 -24.73 -23.55 59.49
C LEU A 217 -26.04 -24.23 59.92
N PRO A 218 -26.71 -25.03 59.06
CA PRO A 218 -27.83 -25.84 59.52
C PRO A 218 -27.34 -26.77 60.63
N ALA A 219 -28.10 -26.86 61.72
CA ALA A 219 -27.75 -27.70 62.87
C ALA A 219 -27.46 -29.14 62.40
N PHE A 220 -26.38 -29.72 62.93
CA PHE A 220 -26.04 -31.10 62.60
C PHE A 220 -27.23 -32.02 62.93
N PRO A 221 -27.65 -32.90 62.01
CA PRO A 221 -28.74 -33.82 62.28
C PRO A 221 -28.39 -34.72 63.47
N GLU A 222 -29.31 -34.80 64.44
CA GLU A 222 -29.28 -35.54 65.73
C GLU A 222 -29.05 -37.07 65.63
N ARG A 223 -28.58 -37.59 64.50
CA ARG A 223 -28.49 -39.03 64.18
C ARG A 223 -27.28 -39.77 64.75
N PHE A 224 -26.53 -39.17 65.67
CA PHE A 224 -25.43 -39.84 66.39
C PHE A 224 -25.54 -39.75 67.92
N ARG A 225 -26.74 -39.47 68.47
CA ARG A 225 -26.98 -39.53 69.92
C ARG A 225 -27.81 -40.78 70.30
N ARG A 226 -27.20 -41.97 70.19
CA ARG A 226 -27.56 -43.23 70.87
C ARG A 226 -26.27 -44.07 70.91
N GLN A 227 -25.85 -44.74 71.96
CA GLN A 227 -26.53 -45.30 73.13
C GLN A 227 -25.42 -45.66 74.16
N ARG A 228 -25.69 -45.48 75.44
CA ARG A 228 -25.30 -46.51 76.42
C ARG A 228 -26.28 -47.67 76.28
#